data_AF-A0A497AQN2-F1
#
_entry.id   AF-A0A497AQN2-F1
#
_cell.length_a   1.000
_cell.length_b   1.000
_cell.length_c   1.000
_cell.angle_alpha   90.00
_cell.angle_beta   90.00
_cell.angle_gamma   90.00
#
_symmetry.space_group_name_H-M   'P 1'
#
loop_
_entity.id
_entity.type
_entity.pdbx_description
1 polymer ?
#
loop_
_entity_poly.entity_id
_entity_poly.type
_entity_poly.pdbx_seq_one_letter_code
_entity_poly.pdbx_strand_id
1 'polypeptide(L)'
;KGKFKKAQTVAPTMSTSDRVDEFGNEKIKAIFISMDLESFQQEYECHHIDETVSFYPLSLINRCAFTKITDDIFLEEDEYVEDYEKPPIEKRYPKIKFTCHDNIDDMIAAMNKGIIKGPLHGGFDVGRRKHGAEFIMAEDAPDGPAIVRGHICFNGSDFEAMESELGRAIEQLNLHSLKIDETGMGIELAENMTKRYPGVAEGVIFTNMWKQESATHVRRLMEVQELAFPNERRMKSQIHSIKRVVSDHGNLRFDAEKNKEHHGDILWAIAMAVEDLREFDSGSIDVAHAAEETKIPTRIIKRPVKRLIQISAPSVRVLPGSALLDPTKLPPL
;
A
#
# COMPACT_ATOMS: atom_id res chain seq x y z
N LYS A 1 -38.66 -11.41 17.04
CA LYS A 1 -38.90 -10.44 18.15
C LYS A 1 -38.26 -10.85 19.50
N GLY A 2 -38.12 -12.14 19.84
CA GLY A 2 -37.52 -12.56 21.13
C GLY A 2 -35.98 -12.42 21.24
N LYS A 3 -35.23 -12.74 20.17
CA LYS A 3 -33.76 -12.70 20.19
C LYS A 3 -33.19 -11.29 20.44
N PHE A 4 -33.76 -10.25 19.84
CA PHE A 4 -33.29 -8.88 19.99
C PHE A 4 -33.42 -8.35 21.44
N LYS A 5 -34.54 -8.70 22.09
CA LYS A 5 -34.81 -8.30 23.49
C LYS A 5 -33.92 -9.04 24.50
N LYS A 6 -33.58 -10.30 24.20
CA LYS A 6 -32.58 -11.09 24.96
C LYS A 6 -31.16 -10.54 24.76
N ALA A 7 -30.81 -10.17 23.53
CA ALA A 7 -29.51 -9.57 23.22
C ALA A 7 -29.28 -8.27 24.01
N GLN A 8 -30.26 -7.37 24.06
CA GLN A 8 -30.16 -6.09 24.80
C GLN A 8 -29.85 -6.24 26.30
N THR A 9 -30.20 -7.38 26.91
CA THR A 9 -30.02 -7.59 28.36
C THR A 9 -28.79 -8.42 28.69
N VAL A 10 -28.44 -9.40 27.86
CA VAL A 10 -27.39 -10.40 28.16
C VAL A 10 -26.09 -10.13 27.40
N ALA A 11 -26.15 -9.54 26.21
CA ALA A 11 -24.98 -9.29 25.37
C ALA A 11 -23.91 -8.38 26.03
N PRO A 12 -24.26 -7.32 26.80
CA PRO A 12 -23.26 -6.46 27.44
C PRO A 12 -22.34 -7.18 28.43
N THR A 13 -22.77 -8.32 28.98
CA THR A 13 -21.99 -9.12 29.95
C THR A 13 -21.23 -10.27 29.31
N MET A 14 -21.40 -10.49 28.01
CA MET A 14 -20.77 -11.59 27.27
C MET A 14 -19.43 -11.16 26.66
N SER A 15 -18.58 -12.11 26.29
CA SER A 15 -17.44 -11.79 25.42
C SER A 15 -17.92 -11.52 23.98
N THR A 16 -17.11 -10.85 23.15
CA THR A 16 -17.42 -10.64 21.72
C THR A 16 -17.64 -11.98 21.00
N SER A 17 -16.81 -12.99 21.27
CA SER A 17 -16.96 -14.32 20.68
C SER A 17 -18.32 -14.94 21.03
N ASP A 18 -18.71 -14.90 22.31
CA ASP A 18 -19.99 -15.45 22.75
C ASP A 18 -21.18 -14.67 22.15
N ARG A 19 -21.04 -13.35 22.01
CA ARG A 19 -22.05 -12.52 21.35
C ARG A 19 -22.22 -12.89 19.89
N VAL A 20 -21.12 -13.04 19.16
CA VAL A 20 -21.11 -13.43 17.75
C VAL A 20 -21.72 -14.82 17.57
N ASP A 21 -21.41 -15.76 18.46
CA ASP A 21 -21.97 -17.11 18.35
C ASP A 21 -23.47 -17.18 18.65
N GLU A 22 -23.92 -16.51 19.71
CA GLU A 22 -25.32 -16.56 20.16
C GLU A 22 -26.25 -15.66 19.31
N PHE A 23 -25.76 -14.50 18.87
CA PHE A 23 -26.56 -13.46 18.22
C PHE A 23 -26.15 -13.13 16.78
N GLY A 24 -24.94 -13.48 16.36
CA GLY A 24 -24.45 -13.23 15.00
C GLY A 24 -25.16 -14.08 13.95
N ASN A 25 -25.37 -13.49 12.78
CA ASN A 25 -25.79 -14.22 11.58
C ASN A 25 -24.56 -14.79 10.84
N GLU A 26 -24.79 -15.63 9.82
CA GLU A 26 -23.70 -16.26 9.04
C GLU A 26 -22.70 -15.25 8.47
N LYS A 27 -23.16 -14.06 8.06
CA LYS A 27 -22.27 -12.99 7.56
C LYS A 27 -21.36 -12.46 8.68
N ILE A 28 -21.92 -12.10 9.83
CA ILE A 28 -21.17 -11.59 10.97
C ILE A 28 -20.18 -12.63 11.50
N LYS A 29 -20.57 -13.92 11.52
CA LYS A 29 -19.68 -15.02 11.90
C LYS A 29 -18.53 -15.20 10.93
N ALA A 30 -18.81 -15.19 9.62
CA ALA A 30 -17.76 -15.25 8.60
C ALA A 30 -16.80 -14.07 8.72
N ILE A 31 -17.34 -12.86 8.93
CA ILE A 31 -16.54 -11.65 9.15
C ILE A 31 -15.68 -11.81 10.39
N PHE A 32 -16.24 -12.19 11.53
CA PHE A 32 -15.51 -12.42 12.78
C PHE A 32 -14.38 -13.44 12.66
N ILE A 33 -14.56 -14.50 11.86
CA ILE A 33 -13.51 -15.49 11.60
C ILE A 33 -12.41 -14.91 10.71
N SER A 34 -12.77 -14.05 9.76
CA SER A 34 -11.83 -13.44 8.81
C SER A 34 -11.13 -12.18 9.32
N MET A 35 -11.44 -11.76 10.55
CA MET A 35 -11.14 -10.43 11.07
C MET A 35 -10.62 -10.52 12.48
N ASP A 36 -9.70 -9.64 12.82
CA ASP A 36 -9.21 -9.52 14.18
C ASP A 36 -10.29 -8.98 15.12
N LEU A 37 -10.17 -9.38 16.39
CA LEU A 37 -11.15 -9.07 17.43
C LEU A 37 -11.32 -7.56 17.62
N GLU A 38 -10.24 -6.78 17.52
CA GLU A 38 -10.23 -5.34 17.80
C GLU A 38 -10.95 -4.55 16.71
N SER A 39 -10.62 -4.79 15.43
CA SER A 39 -11.32 -4.23 14.27
C SER A 39 -12.78 -4.67 14.22
N PHE A 40 -13.07 -5.90 14.64
CA PHE A 40 -14.44 -6.38 14.76
C PHE A 40 -15.21 -5.62 15.84
N GLN A 41 -14.62 -5.47 17.04
CA GLN A 41 -15.19 -4.71 18.16
C GLN A 41 -15.41 -3.24 17.78
N GLN A 42 -14.45 -2.61 17.11
CA GLN A 42 -14.55 -1.21 16.71
C GLN A 42 -15.69 -0.98 15.71
N GLU A 43 -15.80 -1.81 14.67
CA GLU A 43 -16.74 -1.58 13.56
C GLU A 43 -18.12 -2.18 13.80
N TYR A 44 -18.22 -3.32 14.48
CA TYR A 44 -19.49 -4.03 14.69
C TYR A 44 -20.03 -3.94 16.12
N GLU A 45 -19.21 -3.56 17.09
CA GLU A 45 -19.62 -3.40 18.49
C GLU A 45 -19.51 -1.95 18.99
N CYS A 46 -19.18 -1.02 18.10
CA CYS A 46 -18.94 0.40 18.40
C CYS A 46 -17.97 0.60 19.57
N HIS A 47 -17.00 -0.31 19.71
CA HIS A 47 -15.99 -0.20 20.75
C HIS A 47 -15.11 1.01 20.45
N HIS A 48 -15.15 2.00 21.35
CA HIS A 48 -14.29 3.16 21.25
C HIS A 48 -12.86 2.76 21.60
N ILE A 49 -12.04 2.57 20.57
CA ILE A 49 -10.59 2.59 20.71
C ILE A 49 -10.18 4.05 20.84
N ASP A 50 -9.28 4.33 21.77
CA ASP A 50 -8.74 5.67 21.94
C ASP A 50 -7.96 6.08 20.67
N GLU A 51 -8.61 6.81 19.76
CA GLU A 51 -8.00 7.35 18.53
C GLU A 51 -6.79 8.26 18.81
N THR A 52 -6.57 8.68 20.07
CA THR A 52 -5.45 9.55 20.46
C THR A 52 -4.08 8.88 20.32
N VAL A 53 -4.03 7.56 20.10
CA VAL A 53 -2.76 6.81 20.01
C VAL A 53 -2.33 6.49 18.57
N SER A 54 -3.27 6.47 17.61
CA SER A 54 -2.93 6.19 16.22
C SER A 54 -2.16 7.37 15.60
N PHE A 55 -1.05 7.06 14.94
CA PHE A 55 -0.32 8.05 14.15
C PHE A 55 -1.05 8.41 12.85
N TYR A 56 -1.99 7.57 12.39
CA TYR A 56 -2.84 7.86 11.22
C TYR A 56 -4.33 7.74 11.62
N PRO A 57 -4.95 8.81 12.13
CA PRO A 57 -6.37 8.79 12.48
C PRO A 57 -7.25 8.41 11.28
N LEU A 58 -8.39 7.75 11.53
CA LEU A 58 -9.30 7.33 10.46
C LEU A 58 -9.79 8.49 9.58
N SER A 59 -9.95 9.68 10.15
CA SER A 59 -10.27 10.90 9.39
C SER A 59 -9.21 11.26 8.35
N LEU A 60 -7.92 11.09 8.68
CA LEU A 60 -6.80 11.27 7.77
C LEU A 60 -6.80 10.20 6.67
N ILE A 61 -6.96 8.93 7.07
CA ILE A 61 -6.99 7.78 6.17
C ILE A 61 -8.13 7.93 5.14
N ASN A 62 -9.33 8.27 5.60
CA ASN A 62 -10.52 8.34 4.73
C ASN A 62 -10.45 9.48 3.69
N ARG A 63 -9.64 10.53 3.92
CA ARG A 63 -9.36 11.56 2.89
C ARG A 63 -8.61 11.02 1.69
N CYS A 64 -7.85 9.95 1.88
CA CYS A 64 -6.98 9.34 0.87
C CYS A 64 -7.50 7.98 0.38
N ALA A 65 -8.57 7.46 0.97
CA ALA A 65 -9.19 6.18 0.60
C ALA A 65 -10.20 6.35 -0.55
N PHE A 66 -10.03 5.64 -1.65
CA PHE A 66 -10.89 5.72 -2.84
C PHE A 66 -11.53 4.38 -3.18
N THR A 67 -12.84 4.39 -3.46
CA THR A 67 -13.54 3.22 -3.99
C THR A 67 -13.29 3.10 -5.49
N LYS A 68 -13.17 1.88 -5.99
CA LYS A 68 -13.06 1.59 -7.43
C LYS A 68 -14.24 2.22 -8.18
N ILE A 69 -13.96 3.00 -9.21
CA ILE A 69 -15.01 3.44 -10.13
C ILE A 69 -15.22 2.31 -11.14
N THR A 70 -16.31 1.56 -11.01
CA THR A 70 -16.79 0.65 -12.05
C THR A 70 -17.57 1.48 -13.07
N ASP A 71 -17.28 1.34 -14.37
CA ASP A 71 -17.87 2.16 -15.44
C ASP A 71 -19.42 2.06 -15.55
N ASP A 72 -20.08 1.17 -14.79
CA ASP A 72 -21.52 0.94 -14.82
C ASP A 72 -22.22 1.18 -13.46
N ILE A 73 -22.04 2.35 -12.84
CA ILE A 73 -22.93 2.73 -11.72
C ILE A 73 -24.25 3.23 -12.33
N PHE A 74 -25.16 2.30 -12.64
CA PHE A 74 -26.57 2.58 -12.37
C PHE A 74 -26.65 2.81 -10.87
N LEU A 75 -26.85 4.06 -10.46
CA LEU A 75 -27.19 4.39 -9.09
C LEU A 75 -28.58 3.77 -8.84
N GLU A 76 -28.63 2.51 -8.44
CA GLU A 76 -29.83 1.99 -7.78
C GLU A 76 -29.88 2.68 -6.41
N GLU A 77 -30.92 3.48 -6.20
CA GLU A 77 -31.10 4.42 -5.07
C GLU A 77 -31.21 3.75 -3.69
N ASP A 78 -31.03 2.43 -3.55
CA ASP A 78 -31.52 1.68 -2.38
C ASP A 78 -30.46 0.84 -1.63
N GLU A 79 -29.19 1.27 -1.60
CA GLU A 79 -28.26 0.76 -0.58
C GLU A 79 -28.27 1.70 0.63
N TYR A 80 -28.97 1.28 1.70
CA TYR A 80 -29.04 1.97 2.99
C TYR A 80 -27.63 2.36 3.49
N VAL A 81 -27.26 3.62 3.30
CA VAL A 81 -26.15 4.28 3.98
C VAL A 81 -26.67 4.67 5.36
N GLU A 82 -26.07 4.14 6.43
CA GLU A 82 -26.37 4.61 7.78
C GLU A 82 -26.08 6.11 7.88
N ASP A 83 -27.16 6.84 8.10
CA ASP A 83 -27.23 8.29 8.24
C ASP A 83 -26.52 8.74 9.53
N TYR A 84 -25.22 9.03 9.39
CA TYR A 84 -24.54 9.97 10.26
C TYR A 84 -24.11 11.13 9.38
N GLU A 85 -24.62 12.34 9.67
CA GLU A 85 -24.17 13.63 9.15
C GLU A 85 -22.70 13.89 9.52
N LYS A 86 -21.77 13.07 9.01
CA LYS A 86 -20.38 13.49 8.87
C LYS A 86 -20.35 14.39 7.64
N PRO A 87 -19.87 15.65 7.75
CA PRO A 87 -19.70 16.49 6.57
C PRO A 87 -18.90 15.70 5.53
N PRO A 88 -19.28 15.77 4.23
CA PRO A 88 -18.64 15.00 3.20
C PRO A 88 -17.13 15.26 3.26
N ILE A 89 -16.36 14.19 3.37
CA ILE A 89 -14.91 14.26 3.47
C ILE A 89 -14.41 14.97 2.20
N GLU A 90 -13.94 16.20 2.34
CA GLU A 90 -13.54 17.02 1.20
C GLU A 90 -12.26 16.43 0.60
N LYS A 91 -12.40 15.83 -0.58
CA LYS A 91 -11.30 15.28 -1.36
C LYS A 91 -10.77 16.34 -2.32
N ARG A 92 -9.46 16.60 -2.28
CA ARG A 92 -8.72 17.46 -3.20
C ARG A 92 -8.82 16.99 -4.65
N TYR A 93 -8.93 15.67 -4.83
CA TYR A 93 -9.03 15.03 -6.14
C TYR A 93 -10.28 14.12 -6.24
N PRO A 94 -11.50 14.68 -6.31
CA PRO A 94 -12.73 13.88 -6.23
C PRO A 94 -13.04 13.07 -7.50
N LYS A 95 -12.38 13.38 -8.63
CA LYS A 95 -12.64 12.80 -9.95
C LYS A 95 -11.56 11.81 -10.43
N ILE A 96 -10.73 11.30 -9.52
CA ILE A 96 -9.73 10.29 -9.89
C ILE A 96 -10.45 9.04 -10.39
N LYS A 97 -10.10 8.58 -11.59
CA LYS A 97 -10.45 7.23 -12.06
C LYS A 97 -9.62 6.20 -11.28
N PHE A 98 -10.09 5.88 -10.08
CA PHE A 98 -9.37 5.02 -9.16
C PHE A 98 -9.64 3.54 -9.45
N THR A 99 -8.57 2.78 -9.58
CA THR A 99 -8.56 1.32 -9.64
C THR A 99 -7.31 0.83 -8.92
N CYS A 100 -7.46 -0.24 -8.14
CA CYS A 100 -6.38 -1.02 -7.58
C CYS A 100 -6.56 -2.47 -8.06
N HIS A 101 -5.46 -3.13 -8.39
CA HIS A 101 -5.42 -4.47 -8.97
C HIS A 101 -4.59 -5.40 -8.07
N ASP A 102 -5.00 -6.65 -7.97
CA ASP A 102 -4.35 -7.69 -7.15
C ASP A 102 -3.46 -8.63 -7.96
N ASN A 103 -3.31 -8.38 -9.27
CA ASN A 103 -2.50 -9.15 -10.19
C ASN A 103 -1.89 -8.28 -11.30
N ILE A 104 -0.76 -8.72 -11.86
CA ILE A 104 -0.01 -7.99 -12.89
C ILE A 104 -0.78 -7.88 -14.21
N ASP A 105 -1.51 -8.92 -14.62
CA ASP A 105 -2.16 -8.96 -15.93
C ASP A 105 -3.26 -7.89 -16.05
N ASP A 106 -4.02 -7.66 -14.99
CA ASP A 106 -5.02 -6.60 -14.94
C ASP A 106 -4.38 -5.21 -14.90
N MET A 107 -3.20 -5.06 -14.27
CA MET A 107 -2.44 -3.80 -14.32
C MET A 107 -1.95 -3.50 -15.74
N ILE A 108 -1.44 -4.51 -16.46
CA ILE A 108 -1.07 -4.38 -17.88
C ILE A 108 -2.29 -3.95 -18.70
N ALA A 109 -3.45 -4.57 -18.47
CA ALA A 109 -4.69 -4.19 -19.13
C ALA A 109 -5.10 -2.73 -18.82
N ALA A 110 -4.92 -2.27 -17.58
CA ALA A 110 -5.20 -0.90 -17.18
C ALA A 110 -4.23 0.11 -17.81
N MET A 111 -2.93 -0.23 -17.95
CA MET A 111 -1.94 0.57 -18.68
C MET A 111 -2.30 0.68 -20.16
N ASN A 112 -2.64 -0.44 -20.81
CA ASN A 112 -3.04 -0.47 -22.22
C ASN A 112 -4.31 0.34 -22.50
N LYS A 113 -5.24 0.40 -21.53
CA LYS A 113 -6.45 1.25 -21.59
C LYS A 113 -6.17 2.72 -21.26
N GLY A 114 -4.95 3.08 -20.88
CA GLY A 114 -4.58 4.43 -20.47
C GLY A 114 -5.24 4.87 -19.15
N ILE A 115 -5.60 3.92 -18.27
CA ILE A 115 -6.08 4.23 -16.91
C ILE A 115 -4.89 4.59 -16.01
N ILE A 116 -3.82 3.80 -16.11
CA ILE A 116 -2.51 4.05 -15.51
C ILE A 116 -1.65 4.71 -16.58
N LYS A 117 -1.10 5.90 -16.31
CA LYS A 117 -0.36 6.71 -17.28
C LYS A 117 1.02 7.13 -16.78
N GLY A 118 1.17 7.30 -15.48
CA GLY A 118 2.42 7.70 -14.84
C GLY A 118 3.39 6.53 -14.65
N PRO A 119 4.67 6.83 -14.33
CA PRO A 119 5.63 5.84 -13.87
C PRO A 119 5.11 5.08 -12.65
N LEU A 120 5.39 3.79 -12.57
CA LEU A 120 5.05 2.96 -11.42
C LEU A 120 6.28 2.77 -10.53
N HIS A 121 6.08 2.84 -9.22
CA HIS A 121 7.09 2.62 -8.19
C HIS A 121 6.58 1.56 -7.20
N GLY A 122 7.46 0.65 -6.80
CA GLY A 122 7.12 -0.51 -5.99
C GLY A 122 7.73 -0.47 -4.60
N GLY A 123 7.00 -0.98 -3.62
CA GLY A 123 7.49 -1.28 -2.27
C GLY A 123 7.05 -2.69 -1.88
N PHE A 124 7.99 -3.49 -1.39
CA PHE A 124 7.76 -4.88 -1.01
C PHE A 124 8.19 -5.16 0.43
N ASP A 125 7.22 -5.35 1.33
CA ASP A 125 7.47 -5.78 2.71
C ASP A 125 7.44 -7.32 2.79
N VAL A 126 8.55 -7.93 3.21
CA VAL A 126 8.79 -9.36 3.03
C VAL A 126 8.25 -10.18 4.21
N GLY A 127 7.15 -10.89 3.97
CA GLY A 127 6.57 -11.89 4.86
C GLY A 127 6.59 -13.30 4.26
N ARG A 128 6.25 -14.33 5.06
CA ARG A 128 6.04 -15.70 4.54
C ARG A 128 5.15 -16.56 5.44
N ARG A 129 5.54 -16.74 6.70
CA ARG A 129 4.96 -17.78 7.59
C ARG A 129 3.81 -17.25 8.45
N LYS A 130 4.13 -16.36 9.39
CA LYS A 130 3.13 -15.78 10.31
C LYS A 130 2.42 -14.59 9.69
N HIS A 131 3.10 -13.90 8.78
CA HIS A 131 2.63 -12.71 8.07
C HIS A 131 2.87 -12.95 6.58
N GLY A 132 1.93 -12.54 5.73
CA GLY A 132 2.09 -12.55 4.28
C GLY A 132 3.03 -11.43 3.84
N ALA A 133 3.57 -11.52 2.62
CA ALA A 133 4.32 -10.41 2.03
C ALA A 133 3.36 -9.45 1.32
N GLU A 134 3.66 -8.16 1.37
CA GLU A 134 2.82 -7.11 0.79
C GLU A 134 3.60 -6.40 -0.32
N PHE A 135 3.09 -6.49 -1.56
CA PHE A 135 3.66 -5.77 -2.69
C PHE A 135 2.72 -4.66 -3.14
N ILE A 136 3.16 -3.42 -2.97
CA ILE A 136 2.43 -2.21 -3.36
C ILE A 136 3.09 -1.60 -4.58
N MET A 137 2.27 -1.19 -5.55
CA MET A 137 2.69 -0.45 -6.72
C MET A 137 1.92 0.87 -6.81
N ALA A 138 2.64 1.99 -6.72
CA ALA A 138 2.11 3.33 -6.77
C ALA A 138 2.46 4.03 -8.09
N GLU A 139 1.47 4.64 -8.74
CA GLU A 139 1.63 5.50 -9.90
C GLU A 139 2.01 6.92 -9.46
N ASP A 140 3.11 7.46 -10.00
CA ASP A 140 3.37 8.89 -9.98
C ASP A 140 2.49 9.59 -11.04
N ALA A 141 1.23 9.86 -10.66
CA ALA A 141 0.26 10.44 -11.58
C ALA A 141 0.68 11.87 -11.99
N PRO A 142 0.78 12.21 -13.30
CA PRO A 142 1.27 13.50 -13.75
C PRO A 142 0.47 14.71 -13.27
N ASP A 143 -0.84 14.55 -13.10
CA ASP A 143 -1.81 15.61 -12.76
C ASP A 143 -2.62 15.26 -11.51
N GLY A 144 -2.06 14.44 -10.62
CA GLY A 144 -2.75 13.92 -9.46
C GLY A 144 -1.83 13.50 -8.31
N PRO A 145 -2.42 12.93 -7.25
CA PRO A 145 -1.66 12.35 -6.15
C PRO A 145 -0.87 11.13 -6.63
N ALA A 146 0.05 10.63 -5.81
CA ALA A 146 0.52 9.26 -5.96
C ALA A 146 -0.67 8.30 -5.77
N ILE A 147 -0.88 7.34 -6.68
CA ILE A 147 -2.06 6.46 -6.65
C ILE A 147 -1.59 5.02 -6.48
N VAL A 148 -1.99 4.33 -5.41
CA VAL A 148 -1.80 2.88 -5.30
C VAL A 148 -2.67 2.19 -6.35
N ARG A 149 -2.02 1.62 -7.36
CA ARG A 149 -2.64 0.92 -8.50
C ARG A 149 -2.57 -0.59 -8.38
N GLY A 150 -1.61 -1.09 -7.61
CA GLY A 150 -1.44 -2.52 -7.39
C GLY A 150 -1.22 -2.83 -5.92
N HIS A 151 -1.87 -3.89 -5.45
CA HIS A 151 -1.65 -4.48 -4.13
C HIS A 151 -1.73 -6.00 -4.25
N ILE A 152 -0.57 -6.65 -4.34
CA ILE A 152 -0.46 -8.12 -4.44
C ILE A 152 -0.05 -8.66 -3.07
N CYS A 153 -0.85 -9.57 -2.52
CA CYS A 153 -0.61 -10.22 -1.23
C CYS A 153 -0.06 -11.64 -1.43
N PHE A 154 1.10 -11.94 -0.86
CA PHE A 154 1.71 -13.27 -0.92
C PHE A 154 1.45 -14.04 0.37
N ASN A 155 0.52 -14.99 0.33
CA ASN A 155 0.15 -15.81 1.49
C ASN A 155 0.86 -17.17 1.43
N GLY A 156 2.02 -17.26 2.10
CA GLY A 156 2.77 -18.53 2.20
C GLY A 156 3.61 -18.90 0.97
N SER A 157 3.72 -18.00 -0.02
CA SER A 157 4.56 -18.20 -1.20
C SER A 157 6.02 -18.44 -0.82
N ASP A 158 6.75 -19.18 -1.64
CA ASP A 158 8.21 -19.25 -1.52
C ASP A 158 8.88 -18.02 -2.16
N PHE A 159 10.17 -17.84 -1.86
CA PHE A 159 10.93 -16.68 -2.32
C PHE A 159 11.11 -16.68 -3.84
N GLU A 160 11.22 -17.84 -4.48
CA GLU A 160 11.35 -17.93 -5.93
C GLU A 160 10.08 -17.42 -6.64
N ALA A 161 8.90 -17.79 -6.15
CA ALA A 161 7.63 -17.27 -6.64
C ALA A 161 7.50 -15.75 -6.44
N MET A 162 7.94 -15.24 -5.28
CA MET A 162 7.98 -13.79 -5.01
C MET A 162 8.92 -13.09 -5.98
N GLU A 163 10.16 -13.56 -6.14
CA GLU A 163 11.15 -12.98 -7.07
C GLU A 163 10.64 -12.99 -8.51
N SER A 164 9.99 -14.09 -8.92
CA SER A 164 9.39 -14.19 -10.26
C SER A 164 8.32 -13.13 -10.48
N GLU A 165 7.43 -12.92 -9.52
CA GLU A 165 6.34 -11.95 -9.65
C GLU A 165 6.87 -10.50 -9.60
N LEU A 166 7.83 -10.20 -8.72
CA LEU A 166 8.50 -8.90 -8.69
C LEU A 166 9.26 -8.62 -10.00
N GLY A 167 9.95 -9.62 -10.55
CA GLY A 167 10.62 -9.53 -11.84
C GLY A 167 9.65 -9.27 -12.99
N ARG A 168 8.50 -9.96 -13.01
CA ARG A 168 7.41 -9.69 -13.96
C ARG A 168 6.91 -8.26 -13.84
N ALA A 169 6.74 -7.72 -12.63
CA ALA A 169 6.30 -6.35 -12.45
C ALA A 169 7.33 -5.35 -13.02
N ILE A 170 8.62 -5.57 -12.75
CA ILE A 170 9.69 -4.74 -13.33
C ILE A 170 9.66 -4.77 -14.86
N GLU A 171 9.61 -5.96 -15.45
CA GLU A 171 9.76 -6.15 -16.89
C GLU A 171 8.50 -5.76 -17.68
N GLN A 172 7.31 -6.10 -17.17
CA GLN A 172 6.06 -5.99 -17.93
C GLN A 172 5.27 -4.72 -17.58
N LEU A 173 5.39 -4.20 -16.35
CA LEU A 173 4.79 -2.93 -15.96
C LEU A 173 5.78 -1.75 -16.12
N ASN A 174 7.02 -2.02 -16.54
CA ASN A 174 8.09 -1.04 -16.63
C ASN A 174 8.25 -0.26 -15.31
N LEU A 175 8.36 -1.02 -14.21
CA LEU A 175 8.49 -0.46 -12.87
C LEU A 175 9.78 0.37 -12.79
N HIS A 176 9.66 1.62 -12.35
CA HIS A 176 10.76 2.58 -12.35
C HIS A 176 11.68 2.42 -11.13
N SER A 177 11.12 2.02 -9.99
CA SER A 177 11.89 1.61 -8.82
C SER A 177 11.15 0.53 -8.04
N LEU A 178 11.89 -0.32 -7.33
CA LEU A 178 11.38 -1.32 -6.41
C LEU A 178 12.23 -1.31 -5.14
N LYS A 179 11.63 -0.90 -4.02
CA LYS A 179 12.25 -0.97 -2.69
C LYS A 179 11.77 -2.23 -1.97
N ILE A 180 12.70 -2.98 -1.41
CA ILE A 180 12.45 -4.28 -0.80
C ILE A 180 12.92 -4.24 0.65
N ASP A 181 12.09 -4.67 1.60
CA ASP A 181 12.53 -4.84 2.99
C ASP A 181 13.69 -5.84 3.05
N GLU A 182 14.87 -5.35 3.43
CA GLU A 182 16.10 -6.10 3.62
C GLU A 182 16.30 -6.46 5.11
N THR A 183 15.22 -6.63 5.86
CA THR A 183 15.29 -7.12 7.24
C THR A 183 14.87 -8.59 7.34
N GLY A 184 15.52 -9.30 8.28
CA GLY A 184 15.19 -10.69 8.59
C GLY A 184 15.28 -11.61 7.36
N MET A 185 14.11 -12.03 6.87
CA MET A 185 14.00 -12.99 5.75
C MET A 185 14.13 -12.34 4.37
N GLY A 186 14.04 -11.01 4.27
CA GLY A 186 14.11 -10.30 3.00
C GLY A 186 15.51 -10.08 2.44
N ILE A 187 16.57 -10.36 3.22
CA ILE A 187 17.97 -10.12 2.84
C ILE A 187 18.33 -10.80 1.51
N GLU A 188 18.10 -12.11 1.41
CA GLU A 188 18.46 -12.88 0.21
C GLU A 188 17.63 -12.43 -1.01
N LEU A 189 16.33 -12.19 -0.82
CA LEU A 189 15.43 -11.73 -1.87
C LEU A 189 15.84 -10.35 -2.39
N ALA A 190 16.15 -9.40 -1.50
CA ALA A 190 16.61 -8.08 -1.86
C ALA A 190 17.96 -8.12 -2.60
N GLU A 191 18.91 -8.93 -2.14
CA GLU A 191 20.22 -9.11 -2.79
C GLU A 191 20.05 -9.66 -4.22
N ASN A 192 19.26 -10.72 -4.39
CA ASN A 192 18.99 -11.34 -5.68
C ASN A 192 18.34 -10.35 -6.65
N MET A 193 17.31 -9.63 -6.20
CA MET A 193 16.58 -8.67 -7.02
C MET A 193 17.44 -7.47 -7.40
N THR A 194 18.23 -6.92 -6.47
CA THR A 194 19.16 -5.81 -6.73
C THR A 194 20.24 -6.21 -7.75
N LYS A 195 20.76 -7.43 -7.63
CA LYS A 195 21.73 -7.98 -8.58
C LYS A 195 21.14 -8.21 -9.97
N ARG A 196 19.88 -8.67 -10.04
CA ARG A 196 19.19 -8.96 -11.29
C ARG A 196 18.69 -7.70 -12.01
N TYR A 197 18.25 -6.68 -11.27
CA TYR A 197 17.68 -5.44 -11.79
C TYR A 197 18.39 -4.20 -11.22
N PRO A 198 19.68 -4.01 -11.52
CA PRO A 198 20.47 -2.90 -10.96
C PRO A 198 19.92 -1.54 -11.41
N GLY A 199 19.78 -0.62 -10.46
CA GLY A 199 19.23 0.72 -10.70
C GLY A 199 17.70 0.80 -10.74
N VAL A 200 17.01 -0.34 -10.61
CA VAL A 200 15.56 -0.41 -10.41
C VAL A 200 15.23 -0.97 -9.03
N ALA A 201 15.77 -2.15 -8.69
CA ALA A 201 15.56 -2.78 -7.40
C ALA A 201 16.65 -2.38 -6.38
N GLU A 202 16.24 -2.13 -5.13
CA GLU A 202 17.14 -1.87 -4.01
C GLU A 202 16.58 -2.41 -2.68
N GLY A 203 17.48 -2.84 -1.80
CA GLY A 203 17.16 -3.25 -0.43
C GLY A 203 17.07 -2.05 0.52
N VAL A 204 16.13 -2.13 1.48
CA VAL A 204 15.88 -1.11 2.49
C VAL A 204 15.95 -1.73 3.88
N ILE A 205 16.82 -1.19 4.74
CA ILE A 205 16.94 -1.64 6.13
C ILE A 205 16.02 -0.81 7.02
N PHE A 206 15.03 -1.47 7.66
CA PHE A 206 14.07 -0.82 8.56
C PHE A 206 14.68 -0.44 9.92
N THR A 207 15.52 0.59 9.91
CA THR A 207 16.02 1.24 11.13
C THR A 207 14.91 2.08 11.79
N ASN A 208 15.04 2.37 13.09
CA ASN A 208 14.09 3.27 13.77
C ASN A 208 14.02 4.66 13.10
N MET A 209 15.16 5.17 12.61
CA MET A 209 15.24 6.46 11.93
C MET A 209 14.48 6.41 10.60
N TRP A 210 14.71 5.36 9.80
CA TRP A 210 13.99 5.16 8.54
C TRP A 210 12.48 5.06 8.79
N LYS A 211 12.03 4.24 9.76
CA LYS A 211 10.60 4.14 10.10
C LYS A 211 9.99 5.47 10.50
N GLN A 212 10.72 6.30 11.25
CA GLN A 212 10.26 7.63 11.64
C GLN A 212 10.13 8.57 10.44
N GLU A 213 11.14 8.62 9.56
CA GLU A 213 11.14 9.47 8.37
C GLU A 213 10.02 9.04 7.41
N SER A 214 9.93 7.75 7.11
CA SER A 214 8.94 7.16 6.21
C SER A 214 7.51 7.32 6.73
N ALA A 215 7.27 7.07 8.03
CA ALA A 215 5.95 7.30 8.60
C ALA A 215 5.53 8.78 8.50
N THR A 216 6.45 9.70 8.84
CA THR A 216 6.21 11.14 8.76
C THR A 216 5.94 11.59 7.32
N HIS A 217 6.69 11.07 6.35
CA HIS A 217 6.50 11.35 4.92
C HIS A 217 5.12 10.92 4.44
N VAL A 218 4.72 9.67 4.70
CA VAL A 218 3.40 9.14 4.34
C VAL A 218 2.29 9.97 4.99
N ARG A 219 2.45 10.35 6.26
CA ARG A 219 1.46 11.18 6.95
C ARG A 219 1.30 12.54 6.26
N ARG A 220 2.41 13.17 5.89
CA ARG A 220 2.41 14.45 5.18
C ARG A 220 1.71 14.33 3.83
N LEU A 221 1.99 13.27 3.05
CA LEU A 221 1.28 12.99 1.80
C LEU A 221 -0.24 12.89 2.01
N MET A 222 -0.69 12.20 3.08
CA MET A 222 -2.11 12.11 3.39
C MET A 222 -2.71 13.45 3.82
N GLU A 223 -1.98 14.26 4.59
CA GLU A 223 -2.45 15.56 5.07
C GLU A 223 -2.69 16.55 3.92
N VAL A 224 -1.82 16.55 2.92
CA VAL A 224 -1.97 17.37 1.71
C VAL A 224 -2.76 16.69 0.59
N GLN A 225 -3.24 15.47 0.84
CA GLN A 225 -3.97 14.61 -0.11
C GLN A 225 -3.22 14.34 -1.43
N GLU A 226 -1.90 14.16 -1.34
CA GLU A 226 -1.00 13.75 -2.45
C GLU A 226 -0.77 12.23 -2.48
N LEU A 227 -1.57 11.46 -1.74
CA LEU A 227 -1.62 10.00 -1.77
C LEU A 227 -3.07 9.52 -1.90
N ALA A 228 -3.31 8.53 -2.75
CA ALA A 228 -4.59 7.85 -2.93
C ALA A 228 -4.40 6.33 -2.88
N PHE A 229 -5.21 5.63 -2.10
CA PHE A 229 -5.15 4.18 -1.93
C PHE A 229 -6.56 3.56 -1.84
N PRO A 230 -6.73 2.24 -2.04
CA PRO A 230 -8.06 1.64 -2.08
C PRO A 230 -8.80 1.78 -0.75
N ASN A 231 -10.11 2.00 -0.84
CA ASN A 231 -11.03 2.06 0.29
C ASN A 231 -11.34 0.64 0.82
N GLU A 232 -10.31 -0.05 1.28
CA GLU A 232 -10.37 -1.42 1.77
C GLU A 232 -10.08 -1.50 3.25
N ARG A 233 -10.88 -2.30 3.97
CA ARG A 233 -10.81 -2.40 5.42
C ARG A 233 -9.45 -2.85 5.93
N ARG A 234 -8.86 -3.90 5.33
CA ARG A 234 -7.54 -4.43 5.73
C ARG A 234 -6.45 -3.36 5.60
N MET A 235 -6.45 -2.61 4.49
CA MET A 235 -5.51 -1.53 4.26
C MET A 235 -5.66 -0.42 5.31
N LYS A 236 -6.90 0.02 5.56
CA LYS A 236 -7.16 1.04 6.59
C LYS A 236 -6.73 0.58 7.98
N SER A 237 -7.04 -0.66 8.35
CA SER A 237 -6.67 -1.23 9.66
C SER A 237 -5.15 -1.27 9.83
N GLN A 238 -4.40 -1.78 8.84
CA GLN A 238 -2.92 -1.81 8.88
C GLN A 238 -2.27 -0.42 8.91
N ILE A 239 -2.86 0.58 8.24
CA ILE A 239 -2.38 1.97 8.33
C ILE A 239 -2.71 2.55 9.71
N HIS A 240 -3.93 2.34 10.20
CA HIS A 240 -4.40 2.86 11.49
C HIS A 240 -3.66 2.24 12.69
N SER A 241 -3.17 1.00 12.58
CA SER A 241 -2.47 0.30 13.67
C SER A 241 -1.11 0.90 14.05
N ILE A 242 -0.56 1.81 13.23
CA ILE A 242 0.75 2.43 13.50
C ILE A 242 0.64 3.45 14.63
N LYS A 243 1.46 3.27 15.67
CA LYS A 243 1.52 4.15 16.84
C LYS A 243 2.84 4.89 16.90
N ARG A 244 2.81 6.15 17.36
CA ARG A 244 4.00 6.92 17.74
C ARG A 244 4.24 6.71 19.23
N VAL A 245 5.36 6.09 19.58
CA VAL A 245 5.77 5.84 20.98
C VAL A 245 7.01 6.68 21.29
N VAL A 246 6.96 7.42 22.39
CA VAL A 246 8.13 8.10 22.95
C VAL A 246 8.75 7.14 23.96
N SER A 247 10.01 6.75 23.73
CA SER A 247 10.76 5.92 24.70
C SER A 247 11.15 6.72 25.94
N ASP A 248 11.52 6.03 27.02
CA ASP A 248 11.99 6.65 28.27
C ASP A 248 13.20 7.58 28.08
N HIS A 249 13.97 7.36 27.00
CA HIS A 249 15.14 8.16 26.64
C HIS A 249 14.82 9.29 25.64
N GLY A 250 13.53 9.56 25.37
CA GLY A 250 13.05 10.63 24.49
C GLY A 250 13.07 10.31 22.99
N ASN A 251 13.61 9.15 22.57
CA ASN A 251 13.60 8.75 21.17
C ASN A 251 12.21 8.33 20.71
N LEU A 252 11.83 8.75 19.50
CA LEU A 252 10.58 8.34 18.87
C LEU A 252 10.72 6.96 18.22
N ARG A 253 9.67 6.15 18.35
CA ARG A 253 9.54 4.86 17.68
C ARG A 253 8.17 4.78 17.02
N PHE A 254 8.15 4.21 15.82
CA PHE A 254 6.94 3.93 15.07
C PHE A 254 6.83 2.43 14.89
N ASP A 255 5.73 1.86 15.36
CA ASP A 255 5.49 0.43 15.28
C ASP A 255 3.98 0.17 15.27
N ALA A 256 3.59 -0.96 14.69
CA ALA A 256 2.24 -1.45 14.90
C ALA A 256 2.07 -1.91 16.36
N GLU A 257 0.86 -1.82 16.89
CA GLU A 257 0.57 -2.38 18.20
C GLU A 257 0.96 -3.87 18.24
N LYS A 258 1.63 -4.29 19.32
CA LYS A 258 2.14 -5.67 19.50
C LYS A 258 1.01 -6.69 19.77
N ASN A 259 -0.15 -6.52 19.18
CA ASN A 259 -1.18 -7.53 19.10
C ASN A 259 -0.88 -8.41 17.87
N LYS A 260 -1.04 -9.73 18.02
CA LYS A 260 -0.44 -10.76 17.14
C LYS A 260 -0.86 -10.73 15.65
N GLU A 261 -1.67 -9.79 15.22
CA GLU A 261 -2.38 -9.84 13.92
C GLU A 261 -2.10 -8.65 12.99
N HIS A 262 -1.50 -7.54 13.48
CA HIS A 262 -1.23 -6.35 12.66
C HIS A 262 0.21 -5.87 12.80
N HIS A 263 0.95 -5.87 11.69
CA HIS A 263 2.37 -5.50 11.65
C HIS A 263 2.62 -4.16 10.95
N GLY A 264 1.59 -3.61 10.31
CA GLY A 264 1.71 -2.42 9.49
C GLY A 264 2.37 -2.70 8.14
N ASP A 265 2.45 -3.96 7.71
CA ASP A 265 3.21 -4.38 6.52
C ASP A 265 2.76 -3.62 5.26
N ILE A 266 1.43 -3.42 5.11
CA ILE A 266 0.86 -2.62 4.02
C ILE A 266 1.35 -1.17 4.09
N LEU A 267 1.45 -0.58 5.28
CA LEU A 267 1.95 0.79 5.42
C LEU A 267 3.43 0.88 5.03
N TRP A 268 4.27 -0.06 5.46
CA TRP A 268 5.69 -0.05 5.11
C TRP A 268 5.90 -0.28 3.61
N ALA A 269 5.14 -1.18 2.99
CA ALA A 269 5.12 -1.36 1.54
C ALA A 269 4.67 -0.08 0.81
N ILE A 270 3.63 0.61 1.28
CA ILE A 270 3.23 1.92 0.75
C ILE A 270 4.37 2.93 0.91
N ALA A 271 4.97 3.01 2.10
CA ALA A 271 6.01 3.98 2.41
C ALA A 271 7.23 3.82 1.49
N MET A 272 7.67 2.58 1.26
CA MET A 272 8.69 2.25 0.29
C MET A 272 8.28 2.66 -1.14
N ALA A 273 7.06 2.33 -1.56
CA ALA A 273 6.58 2.66 -2.92
C ALA A 273 6.53 4.17 -3.20
N VAL A 274 6.33 5.00 -2.17
CA VAL A 274 6.16 6.46 -2.32
C VAL A 274 7.32 7.29 -1.77
N GLU A 275 8.39 6.66 -1.29
CA GLU A 275 9.50 7.35 -0.61
C GLU A 275 10.13 8.43 -1.49
N ASP A 276 10.37 8.14 -2.77
CA ASP A 276 10.97 9.09 -3.73
C ASP A 276 9.93 9.99 -4.41
N LEU A 277 8.66 9.85 -4.05
CA LEU A 277 7.58 10.61 -4.66
C LEU A 277 7.28 11.84 -3.80
N ARG A 278 7.05 12.96 -4.50
CA ARG A 278 6.53 14.21 -3.90
C ARG A 278 7.41 14.71 -2.73
N GLU A 279 8.68 14.97 -3.01
CA GLU A 279 9.61 15.56 -2.04
C GLU A 279 9.05 16.88 -1.45
N PHE A 280 9.16 17.02 -0.14
CA PHE A 280 8.80 18.24 0.56
C PHE A 280 10.06 18.96 1.06
N ASP A 281 10.12 20.28 0.91
CA ASP A 281 11.20 21.07 1.52
C ASP A 281 11.22 20.81 3.05
N SER A 282 12.41 20.52 3.59
CA SER A 282 12.71 20.16 4.99
C SER A 282 12.54 21.30 6.01
N GLY A 283 11.77 22.33 5.66
CA GLY A 283 11.49 23.46 6.54
C GLY A 283 10.66 23.04 7.75
N SER A 284 11.31 23.08 8.92
CA SER A 284 10.74 23.00 10.27
C SER A 284 9.84 21.78 10.52
N ILE A 285 10.43 20.70 11.02
CA ILE A 285 9.69 19.60 11.60
C ILE A 285 9.13 20.07 12.96
N ASP A 286 7.94 20.68 12.96
CA ASP A 286 7.19 20.84 14.21
C ASP A 286 6.49 19.51 14.51
N VAL A 287 7.20 18.60 15.19
CA VAL A 287 6.70 17.29 15.68
C VAL A 287 5.73 17.44 16.88
N ALA A 288 5.26 18.65 17.15
CA ALA A 288 4.36 19.00 18.23
C ALA A 288 3.03 19.49 17.64
N HIS A 289 1.92 19.01 18.22
CA HIS A 289 0.51 19.24 17.84
C HIS A 289 -0.12 18.18 16.94
N ALA A 290 -0.32 16.99 17.52
CA ALA A 290 -1.63 16.35 17.35
C ALA A 290 -2.66 17.22 18.10
N ALA A 291 -3.77 17.56 17.44
CA ALA A 291 -4.83 18.48 17.88
C ALA A 291 -4.53 19.98 17.68
N GLU A 292 -4.58 20.45 16.43
CA GLU A 292 -5.28 21.70 16.07
C GLU A 292 -5.45 21.80 14.55
N GLU A 293 -6.67 22.03 14.08
CA GLU A 293 -7.01 22.28 12.68
C GLU A 293 -6.25 23.50 12.17
N THR A 294 -5.17 23.28 11.42
CA THR A 294 -4.37 24.36 10.84
C THR A 294 -4.55 24.43 9.32
N LYS A 295 -4.89 25.63 8.86
CA LYS A 295 -5.13 26.02 7.46
C LYS A 295 -4.07 25.45 6.53
N ILE A 296 -4.54 24.78 5.47
CA ILE A 296 -3.73 24.22 4.37
C ILE A 296 -2.82 25.32 3.79
N PRO A 297 -1.49 25.27 3.99
CA PRO A 297 -0.59 26.20 3.34
C PRO A 297 -0.39 25.77 1.89
N THR A 298 -0.80 26.61 0.95
CA THR A 298 -0.51 26.46 -0.48
C THR A 298 0.98 26.74 -0.72
N ARG A 299 1.82 25.72 -0.94
CA ARG A 299 3.15 25.97 -1.54
C ARG A 299 3.80 24.78 -2.27
N ILE A 300 4.11 25.07 -3.53
CA ILE A 300 5.09 24.53 -4.50
C ILE A 300 5.65 23.12 -4.22
N ILE A 301 5.05 22.13 -4.88
CA ILE A 301 5.64 20.80 -5.10
C ILE A 301 6.80 20.98 -6.10
N LYS A 302 8.04 20.78 -5.66
CA LYS A 302 9.17 20.65 -6.58
C LYS A 302 9.12 19.22 -7.13
N ARG A 303 8.80 19.06 -8.42
CA ARG A 303 8.94 17.76 -9.09
C ARG A 303 10.43 17.50 -9.32
N PRO A 304 11.01 16.40 -8.81
CA PRO A 304 12.39 16.08 -9.12
C PRO A 304 12.48 15.73 -10.62
N VAL A 305 13.10 16.60 -11.42
CA VAL A 305 13.56 16.23 -12.75
C VAL A 305 14.85 15.42 -12.58
N LYS A 306 14.74 14.14 -12.20
CA LYS A 306 15.89 13.23 -12.35
C LYS A 306 16.15 13.10 -13.85
N ARG A 307 17.33 13.56 -14.30
CA ARG A 307 17.75 13.45 -15.70
C ARG A 307 17.64 12.00 -16.15
N LEU A 308 16.91 11.79 -17.24
CA LEU A 308 16.96 10.59 -18.07
C LEU A 308 18.42 10.17 -18.30
N ILE A 309 18.82 9.02 -17.77
CA ILE A 309 19.83 8.21 -18.45
C ILE A 309 19.04 7.33 -19.40
N GLN A 310 18.96 7.76 -20.67
CA GLN A 310 18.55 6.89 -21.76
C GLN A 310 19.57 5.75 -21.84
N ILE A 311 19.25 4.60 -21.23
CA ILE A 311 19.92 3.36 -21.57
C ILE A 311 19.35 2.97 -22.94
N SER A 312 20.04 3.39 -24.01
CA SER A 312 19.78 2.86 -25.34
C SER A 312 20.00 1.35 -25.28
N ALA A 313 18.97 0.58 -25.62
CA ALA A 313 19.13 -0.84 -25.93
C ALA A 313 20.32 -1.02 -26.89
N PRO A 314 21.21 -2.02 -26.71
CA PRO A 314 22.29 -2.25 -27.64
C PRO A 314 21.69 -2.59 -29.01
N SER A 315 21.84 -1.67 -29.95
CA SER A 315 21.60 -1.94 -31.36
C SER A 315 22.55 -3.06 -31.78
N VAL A 316 22.01 -4.21 -32.15
CA VAL A 316 22.75 -5.29 -32.78
C VAL A 316 23.29 -4.75 -34.11
N ARG A 317 24.55 -4.29 -34.09
CA ARG A 317 25.32 -4.01 -35.30
C ARG A 317 25.59 -5.33 -36.00
N VAL A 318 24.83 -5.62 -37.04
CA VAL A 318 25.25 -6.58 -38.07
C VAL A 318 26.47 -5.98 -38.77
N LEU A 319 27.64 -6.55 -38.51
CA LEU A 319 28.86 -6.23 -39.26
C LEU A 319 28.71 -6.78 -40.69
N PRO A 320 28.94 -5.98 -41.75
CA PRO A 320 28.99 -6.50 -43.10
C PRO A 320 30.37 -7.13 -43.32
N GLY A 321 30.42 -8.45 -43.46
CA GLY A 321 31.61 -9.13 -43.96
C GLY A 321 31.90 -10.47 -43.31
N SER A 322 31.23 -11.53 -43.77
CA SER A 322 31.90 -12.81 -43.96
C SER A 322 31.27 -13.54 -45.14
N ALA A 323 32.14 -14.10 -45.97
CA ALA A 323 31.81 -14.73 -47.23
C ALA A 323 30.92 -15.98 -47.02
N LEU A 324 29.96 -16.14 -47.93
CA LEU A 324 29.21 -17.38 -48.12
C LEU A 324 30.20 -18.53 -48.35
N LEU A 325 30.26 -19.48 -47.40
CA LEU A 325 30.87 -20.79 -47.62
C LEU A 325 29.89 -21.62 -48.45
N ASP A 326 30.33 -21.96 -49.66
CA ASP A 326 29.68 -22.86 -50.60
C ASP A 326 29.61 -24.28 -50.00
N PRO A 327 28.40 -24.86 -49.83
CA PRO A 327 28.22 -26.18 -49.23
C PRO A 327 28.63 -27.37 -50.13
N THR A 328 29.30 -27.15 -51.27
CA THR A 328 29.67 -28.22 -52.22
C THR A 328 31.13 -28.65 -52.22
N LYS A 329 31.95 -28.26 -51.23
CA LYS A 329 33.36 -28.71 -51.14
C LYS A 329 33.73 -29.25 -49.77
N LEU A 330 33.60 -30.57 -49.60
CA LEU A 330 34.27 -31.38 -48.58
C LEU A 330 35.26 -32.33 -49.29
N PRO A 331 36.57 -32.32 -48.96
CA PRO A 331 37.48 -33.39 -49.34
C PRO A 331 37.42 -34.56 -48.32
N PRO A 332 37.76 -35.79 -48.71
CA PRO A 332 37.45 -36.99 -47.94
C PRO A 332 38.42 -37.23 -46.78
N LEU A 333 37.79 -37.67 -45.67
CA LEU A 333 38.26 -38.31 -44.43
C LEU A 333 39.62 -37.88 -43.84
#